data_AF-A0A7J2YTY5-F1
#
_entry.id   AF-A0A7J2YTY5-F1
#
_cell.length_a   1.000
_cell.length_b   1.000
_cell.length_c   1.000
_cell.angle_alpha   90.00
_cell.angle_beta   90.00
_cell.angle_gamma   90.00
#
_symmetry.space_group_name_H-M   'P 1'
#
loop_
_entity.id
_entity.type
_entity.pdbx_description
1 polymer ?
#
loop_
_entity_poly.entity_id
_entity_poly.type
_entity_poly.pdbx_seq_one_letter_code
_entity_poly.pdbx_strand_id
1 'polypeptide(L)' 'MSGGSLSGARPREAVSWGKINEKAKRIMIEGDAMMVMPVMTSALIDRLRKQKK' A
#
# COMPACT_ATOMS: atom_id res chain seq x y z
N MET A 1 12.00 -10.13 24.28
CA MET A 1 11.40 -10.91 23.18
C MET A 1 9.99 -10.36 22.96
N SER A 2 9.87 -9.27 22.20
CA SER A 2 8.58 -8.60 21.98
C SER A 2 8.12 -8.94 20.56
N GLY A 3 7.01 -9.67 20.45
CA GLY A 3 6.47 -10.14 19.18
C GLY A 3 6.24 -8.99 18.21
N GLY A 4 6.87 -9.08 17.04
CA GLY A 4 6.77 -8.08 15.97
C GLY A 4 5.34 -7.99 15.45
N SER A 5 4.67 -6.89 15.77
CA SER A 5 3.37 -6.56 15.17
C SER A 5 3.56 -6.23 13.69
N LEU A 6 2.89 -6.99 12.82
CA LEU A 6 2.80 -6.73 11.38
C LEU A 6 2.16 -5.37 11.07
N SER A 7 1.45 -4.79 12.03
CA SER A 7 0.76 -3.50 11.89
C SER A 7 1.70 -2.29 12.02
N GLY A 8 2.93 -2.48 12.49
CA GLY A 8 3.93 -1.41 12.63
C GLY A 8 5.26 -1.70 11.91
N ALA A 9 5.35 -2.83 11.19
CA ALA A 9 6.58 -3.23 10.53
C ALA A 9 6.91 -2.25 9.40
N ARG A 10 8.06 -1.59 9.48
CA ARG A 10 8.50 -0.63 8.45
C ARG A 10 8.64 -1.39 7.13
N PRO A 11 8.43 -0.78 5.95
CA PRO A 11 8.48 -1.47 4.65
C PRO A 11 9.75 -2.31 4.40
N ARG A 12 10.86 -2.00 5.09
CA ARG A 12 12.11 -2.79 5.07
C ARG A 12 12.00 -4.19 5.70
N GLU A 13 11.12 -4.40 6.68
CA GLU A 13 10.91 -5.72 7.31
C GLU A 13 10.05 -6.64 6.44
N ALA A 14 9.17 -6.11 5.59
CA ALA A 14 8.38 -6.93 4.67
C ALA A 14 9.17 -7.41 3.44
N VAL A 15 10.26 -6.71 3.09
CA VAL A 15 11.21 -7.12 2.05
C VAL A 15 12.01 -8.35 2.50
N SER A 16 12.43 -8.43 3.76
CA SER A 16 13.27 -9.53 4.27
C SER A 16 12.56 -10.89 4.33
N TRP A 17 11.23 -10.92 4.19
CA TRP A 17 10.41 -12.13 4.12
C TRP A 17 10.07 -12.54 2.68
N GLY A 18 10.60 -11.85 1.66
CA GLY A 18 10.41 -12.19 0.24
C GLY A 18 9.00 -11.95 -0.33
N LYS A 19 8.04 -11.46 0.49
CA LYS A 19 6.64 -11.19 0.07
C LYS A 19 6.52 -9.99 -0.88
N ILE A 20 7.56 -9.19 -0.96
CA ILE A 20 7.55 -7.85 -1.54
C ILE A 20 8.88 -7.70 -2.33
N ASN A 21 8.81 -7.69 -3.67
CA ASN A 21 9.98 -7.49 -4.53
C ASN A 21 10.65 -6.13 -4.24
N GLU A 22 11.96 -6.10 -3.97
CA GLU A 22 12.75 -4.90 -3.64
C GLU A 22 12.56 -3.74 -4.62
N LYS A 23 12.34 -4.04 -5.90
CA LYS A 23 12.20 -3.02 -6.96
C LYS A 23 10.76 -2.53 -7.16
N ALA A 24 9.78 -3.08 -6.46
CA ALA A 24 8.40 -2.64 -6.66
C ALA A 24 8.18 -1.24 -6.07
N LYS A 25 7.52 -0.37 -6.84
CA LYS A 25 7.12 0.97 -6.40
C LYS A 25 6.12 0.83 -5.25
N ARG A 26 6.46 1.38 -4.08
CA ARG A 26 5.62 1.37 -2.88
C ARG A 26 5.54 2.75 -2.29
N ILE A 27 4.36 3.08 -1.75
CA ILE A 27 4.11 4.30 -0.99
C ILE A 27 3.39 3.91 0.31
N MET A 28 3.78 4.55 1.40
CA MET A 28 3.12 4.41 2.70
C MET A 28 2.27 5.65 2.93
N ILE A 29 1.00 5.44 3.30
CA ILE A 29 0.07 6.52 3.64
C ILE A 29 -0.26 6.36 5.12
N GLU A 30 0.11 7.35 5.92
CA GLU A 30 -0.26 7.40 7.34
C GLU A 30 -1.65 8.02 7.44
N GLY A 31 -2.65 7.20 7.75
CA GLY A 31 -4.04 7.63 7.88
C GLY A 31 -5.00 6.45 8.04
N ASP A 32 -6.24 6.73 8.43
CA ASP A 32 -7.28 5.71 8.55
C ASP A 32 -7.67 5.16 7.16
N ALA A 33 -7.64 3.83 7.02
CA ALA A 33 -7.99 3.15 5.79
C ALA A 33 -9.41 3.50 5.29
N MET A 34 -10.38 3.74 6.19
CA MET A 34 -11.75 4.11 5.80
C MET A 34 -11.81 5.47 5.09
N MET A 35 -10.92 6.40 5.41
CA MET A 35 -10.85 7.70 4.75
C MET A 35 -10.03 7.64 3.46
N VAL A 36 -8.91 6.91 3.47
CA VAL A 36 -7.98 6.87 2.34
C VAL A 36 -8.50 5.98 1.20
N MET A 37 -9.15 4.87 1.52
CA MET A 37 -9.57 3.86 0.53
C MET A 37 -10.60 4.36 -0.51
N PRO A 38 -11.65 5.13 -0.14
CA PRO A 38 -12.60 5.67 -1.12
C PRO A 38 -11.93 6.63 -2.11
N VAL A 39 -11.03 7.49 -1.64
CA VAL A 39 -10.31 8.46 -2.49
C VAL A 39 -9.39 7.74 -3.48
N MET A 40 -8.62 6.75 -3.01
CA MET A 40 -7.76 5.94 -3.89
C MET A 40 -8.57 5.19 -4.95
N THR A 41 -9.71 4.62 -4.56
CA THR A 41 -10.59 3.86 -5.46
C THR A 41 -11.20 4.74 -6.54
N SER A 42 -11.70 5.92 -6.16
CA SER A 42 -12.24 6.90 -7.11
C SER A 42 -11.21 7.31 -8.15
N ALA A 43 -9.99 7.67 -7.72
CA ALA A 43 -8.91 8.06 -8.62
C ALA A 43 -8.48 6.91 -9.56
N LEU A 44 -8.48 5.67 -9.06
CA LEU A 44 -8.18 4.48 -9.86
C LEU A 44 -9.22 4.26 -10.95
N ILE A 45 -10.51 4.27 -10.58
CA ILE A 45 -11.62 4.06 -11.52
C ILE A 45 -11.59 5.12 -12.62
N ASP A 46 -11.40 6.39 -12.28
CA ASP A 46 -11.34 7.48 -13.26
C ASP A 46 -10.18 7.32 -14.25
N ARG A 47 -9.01 6.90 -13.78
CA ARG A 47 -7.86 6.63 -14.65
C ARG A 47 -8.13 5.47 -15.60
N LEU A 48 -8.71 4.38 -15.11
CA LEU A 48 -9.04 3.23 -15.95
C LEU A 48 -10.12 3.55 -16.99
N ARG A 49 -11.09 4.40 -16.65
CA ARG A 49 -12.12 4.87 -17.59
C ARG A 49 -11.52 5.75 -18.69
N LYS A 50 -10.60 6.67 -18.36
CA LYS A 50 -9.91 7.52 -19.34
C LYS A 50 -9.03 6.72 -20.32
N GLN A 51 -8.44 5.62 -19.88
CA GLN A 51 -7.61 4.73 -20.72
C GLN A 51 -8.42 3.91 -21.75
N LYS A 52 -9.72 3.68 -21.49
CA LYS A 52 -10.60 2.91 -22.40
C LYS A 52 -11.23 3.75 -23.52
N LYS A 53 -10.97 5.06 -23.55
CA LYS A 53 -11.50 5.99 -24.55
C LYS A 53 -10.37 6.46 -25.46
#